data_AF-A0A2S4L9R0-F1
#
_entry.id   AF-A0A2S4L9R0-F1
#
_cell.length_a   1.000
_cell.length_b   1.000
_cell.length_c   1.000
_cell.angle_alpha   90.00
_cell.angle_beta   90.00
_cell.angle_gamma   90.00
#
_symmetry.space_group_name_H-M   'P 1'
#
loop_
_entity.id
_entity.type
_entity.pdbx_description
1 polymer ?
#
loop_
_entity_poly.entity_id
_entity_poly.type
_entity_poly.pdbx_seq_one_letter_code
_entity_poly.pdbx_strand_id
1 'polypeptide(L)'
;MAGSPISTPSSCRVVRPCAASRIPLVRLRPSIPKSSVQGIELSQDEPNAAESQPHPPILDMADIKVYRASTTAPVNIAVVKYWGKRDPKLNLPTNSSLSVTLSQADLRTLTTASCAASFADGDSLMLNGELSDISGARTQACFRELRARRAALEAADPSLPKLSQMALKLVSENNFPTAAGLASSAAGFAALVQAIANLYELPDSPSQLSLVARQGSGSACRSLFGGYVAWRMGDKEDGSDSMADLVAPASHWPNMRALILVVSAAKKGVSSTSGMQQTVATSGLFQQRISNIVPANMASMEQAVKARDFAKFAEVTMRESNSFHACCADTYPPIFYMNDVSKAAIRAVESINAKAGKTIAAYTFDAGPNCVVYYLDEEAPTVLGAFSDVLGSGVTGWKEGSAGVKSSVKLEDGIASVLREGVSRVIVTSVGEGPLKTEEYLIGEDGRPVRR
;
A
#
# COMPACT_ATOMS: atom_id res chain seq x y z
N MET A 1 -29.69 -15.30 66.80
CA MET A 1 -30.13 -14.02 67.37
C MET A 1 -29.87 -12.94 66.33
N ALA A 2 -30.93 -12.19 65.99
CA ALA A 2 -31.04 -10.90 65.27
C ALA A 2 -30.15 -10.65 64.02
N GLY A 3 -30.65 -10.35 62.82
CA GLY A 3 -31.99 -9.97 62.36
C GLY A 3 -32.07 -8.50 61.89
N SER A 4 -32.10 -8.31 60.56
CA SER A 4 -32.88 -7.29 59.80
C SER A 4 -32.39 -5.82 59.72
N PRO A 5 -32.85 -4.98 58.74
CA PRO A 5 -33.48 -5.29 57.44
C PRO A 5 -33.05 -4.44 56.20
N ILE A 6 -33.54 -4.95 55.07
CA ILE A 6 -33.83 -4.46 53.70
C ILE A 6 -34.27 -2.98 53.53
N SER A 7 -33.87 -2.34 52.41
CA SER A 7 -34.81 -1.58 51.53
C SER A 7 -34.26 -1.34 50.12
N THR A 8 -35.07 -1.70 49.12
CA THR A 8 -35.02 -1.30 47.71
C THR A 8 -35.87 -0.05 47.49
N PRO A 9 -35.71 0.65 46.35
CA PRO A 9 -36.92 0.89 45.56
C PRO A 9 -36.75 0.65 44.06
N SER A 10 -37.79 0.08 43.47
CA SER A 10 -38.05 0.04 42.04
C SER A 10 -38.60 1.38 41.55
N SER A 11 -38.24 1.81 40.34
CA SER A 11 -39.26 2.17 39.34
C SER A 11 -38.66 2.25 37.93
N CYS A 12 -39.18 1.43 37.03
CA CYS A 12 -39.05 1.59 35.59
C CYS A 12 -39.56 2.97 35.15
N ARG A 13 -38.78 3.68 34.33
CA ARG A 13 -39.33 4.65 33.38
C ARG A 13 -38.99 4.22 31.96
N VAL A 14 -40.07 3.87 31.27
CA VAL A 14 -40.15 3.66 29.82
C VAL A 14 -39.81 4.97 29.12
N VAL A 15 -38.73 4.99 28.34
CA VAL A 15 -38.45 6.08 27.39
C VAL A 15 -39.16 5.73 26.09
N ARG A 16 -40.31 6.39 25.83
CA ARG A 16 -40.95 6.40 24.51
C ARG A 16 -40.30 7.50 23.63
N PRO A 17 -40.22 7.29 22.31
CA PRO A 17 -39.55 8.20 21.40
C PRO A 17 -40.38 9.48 21.19
N CYS A 18 -39.73 10.64 21.30
CA CYS A 18 -40.33 11.92 20.96
C CYS A 18 -40.48 12.04 19.44
N ALA A 19 -41.69 12.44 19.05
CA ALA A 19 -42.14 12.58 17.68
C ALA A 19 -41.35 13.62 16.87
N ALA A 20 -41.20 13.32 15.58
CA ALA A 20 -40.65 14.18 14.56
C ALA A 20 -41.44 15.48 14.43
N SER A 21 -40.81 16.61 14.74
CA SER A 21 -41.29 17.95 14.37
C SER A 21 -40.85 18.28 12.94
N ARG A 22 -41.84 18.43 12.07
CA ARG A 22 -41.72 18.85 10.67
C ARG A 22 -41.13 20.27 10.58
N ILE A 23 -40.03 20.42 9.86
CA ILE A 23 -39.47 21.71 9.43
C ILE A 23 -40.16 22.08 8.10
N PRO A 24 -40.73 23.29 7.93
CA PRO A 24 -41.32 23.68 6.66
C PRO A 24 -40.23 24.06 5.63
N LEU A 25 -40.31 23.43 4.45
CA LEU A 25 -39.62 23.86 3.23
C LEU A 25 -40.11 25.26 2.83
N VAL A 26 -39.25 26.27 2.91
CA VAL A 26 -39.47 27.56 2.25
C VAL A 26 -38.83 27.49 0.86
N ARG A 27 -39.68 27.49 -0.17
CA ARG A 27 -39.31 27.69 -1.58
C ARG A 27 -38.79 29.11 -1.76
N LEU A 28 -37.56 29.25 -2.25
CA LEU A 28 -37.01 30.51 -2.75
C LEU A 28 -36.57 30.33 -4.21
N ARG A 29 -37.21 31.07 -5.12
CA ARG A 29 -36.77 31.52 -6.45
C ARG A 29 -37.94 32.31 -7.09
N PRO A 30 -37.72 33.18 -8.08
CA PRO A 30 -36.64 34.17 -8.23
C PRO A 30 -37.20 35.56 -8.64
N SER A 31 -36.43 36.64 -8.47
CA SER A 31 -36.74 37.94 -9.07
C SER A 31 -35.47 38.63 -9.58
N ILE A 32 -35.27 38.56 -10.89
CA ILE A 32 -34.28 39.36 -11.63
C ILE A 32 -35.08 40.36 -12.48
N PRO A 33 -34.88 41.68 -12.34
CA PRO A 33 -35.53 42.65 -13.20
C PRO A 33 -34.79 42.79 -14.53
N LYS A 34 -35.58 42.83 -15.61
CA LYS A 34 -35.18 43.13 -16.98
C LYS A 34 -34.85 44.63 -17.09
N SER A 35 -33.74 44.98 -17.77
CA SER A 35 -33.54 46.33 -18.30
C SER A 35 -33.22 46.28 -19.80
N SER A 36 -34.19 46.78 -20.56
CA SER A 36 -34.10 47.65 -21.75
C SER A 36 -33.14 47.28 -22.89
N VAL A 37 -33.74 46.79 -23.98
CA VAL A 37 -33.23 46.86 -25.36
C VAL A 37 -33.70 48.18 -25.97
N GLN A 38 -32.77 49.00 -26.45
CA GLN A 38 -33.01 50.04 -27.45
C GLN A 38 -32.02 49.80 -28.59
N GLY A 39 -32.55 49.55 -29.79
CA GLY A 39 -31.77 49.53 -31.02
C GLY A 39 -31.70 50.93 -31.61
N ILE A 40 -30.56 51.25 -32.24
CA ILE A 40 -30.42 52.29 -33.27
C ILE A 40 -29.46 51.75 -34.34
N GLU A 41 -29.69 52.26 -35.54
CA GLU A 41 -29.45 51.77 -36.90
C GLU A 41 -28.00 51.59 -37.40
N LEU A 42 -27.97 50.91 -38.55
CA LEU A 42 -26.88 50.67 -39.49
C LEU A 42 -26.23 51.96 -40.04
N SER A 43 -24.91 51.92 -40.19
CA SER A 43 -24.20 52.64 -41.25
C SER A 43 -23.06 51.78 -41.78
N GLN A 44 -23.06 51.55 -43.10
CA GLN A 44 -21.94 51.02 -43.87
C GLN A 44 -20.88 52.12 -44.01
N ASP A 45 -19.59 51.78 -43.95
CA ASP A 45 -18.55 52.23 -44.90
C ASP A 45 -17.15 51.65 -44.58
N GLU A 46 -16.60 51.01 -45.63
CA GLU A 46 -15.22 50.76 -46.08
C GLU A 46 -14.07 50.17 -45.21
N PRO A 47 -13.14 49.40 -45.84
CA PRO A 47 -12.14 48.57 -45.16
C PRO A 47 -10.82 49.32 -44.95
N ASN A 48 -10.24 49.20 -43.76
CA ASN A 48 -8.90 49.72 -43.50
C ASN A 48 -7.88 48.58 -43.32
N ALA A 49 -6.70 48.80 -43.89
CA ALA A 49 -5.66 47.84 -44.17
C ALA A 49 -5.15 47.07 -42.93
N ALA A 50 -4.92 45.77 -43.10
CA ALA A 50 -4.30 44.90 -42.13
C ALA A 50 -2.79 45.24 -42.00
N GLU A 51 -2.41 45.87 -40.89
CA GLU A 51 -1.04 45.84 -40.40
C GLU A 51 -0.74 44.45 -39.85
N SER A 52 0.17 43.74 -40.52
CA SER A 52 0.71 42.45 -40.08
C SER A 52 1.56 42.66 -38.83
N GLN A 53 0.98 42.45 -37.66
CA GLN A 53 1.75 42.22 -36.43
C GLN A 53 2.53 40.90 -36.57
N PRO A 54 3.82 40.87 -36.21
CA PRO A 54 4.65 39.69 -36.39
C PRO A 54 4.10 38.54 -35.54
N HIS A 55 3.91 37.38 -36.18
CA HIS A 55 3.67 36.13 -35.46
C HIS A 55 4.71 35.99 -34.34
N PRO A 56 4.32 35.57 -33.12
CA PRO A 56 5.31 35.19 -32.11
C PRO A 56 6.23 34.15 -32.75
N PRO A 57 7.53 34.14 -32.41
CA PRO A 57 8.43 33.16 -32.99
C PRO A 57 7.81 31.79 -32.76
N ILE A 58 7.52 31.09 -33.86
CA ILE A 58 7.29 29.66 -33.84
C ILE A 58 8.58 29.13 -33.27
N LEU A 59 8.58 28.84 -31.96
CA LEU A 59 9.63 28.05 -31.34
C LEU A 59 9.72 26.81 -32.21
N ASP A 60 10.85 26.73 -32.91
CA ASP A 60 11.22 25.59 -33.72
C ASP A 60 10.87 24.34 -32.89
N MET A 61 9.96 23.50 -33.39
CA MET A 61 9.66 22.20 -32.78
C MET A 61 10.84 21.24 -33.03
N ALA A 62 12.05 21.73 -32.80
CA ALA A 62 13.27 20.95 -32.76
C ALA A 62 13.09 19.92 -31.63
N ASP A 63 12.93 18.66 -32.04
CA ASP A 63 12.97 17.43 -31.25
C ASP A 63 13.11 17.65 -29.74
N ILE A 64 12.01 17.94 -29.06
CA ILE A 64 12.04 18.08 -27.61
C ILE A 64 12.17 16.70 -27.01
N LYS A 65 13.42 16.29 -26.80
CA LYS A 65 13.78 14.98 -26.26
C LYS A 65 13.10 14.75 -24.91
N VAL A 66 12.24 13.75 -24.87
CA VAL A 66 11.65 13.22 -23.63
C VAL A 66 12.55 12.13 -23.09
N TYR A 67 13.08 12.35 -21.89
CA TYR A 67 13.81 11.32 -21.15
C TYR A 67 12.80 10.49 -20.36
N ARG A 68 12.87 9.16 -20.41
CA ARG A 68 11.95 8.27 -19.70
C ARG A 68 12.66 7.04 -19.16
N ALA A 69 12.19 6.54 -18.03
CA ALA A 69 12.55 5.22 -17.51
C ALA A 69 11.30 4.56 -16.92
N SER A 70 11.18 3.25 -17.12
CA SER A 70 10.05 2.47 -16.62
C SER A 70 10.52 1.37 -15.68
N THR A 71 9.73 1.08 -14.65
CA THR A 71 10.09 0.15 -13.59
C THR A 71 8.87 -0.53 -13.02
N THR A 72 8.97 -1.83 -12.77
CA THR A 72 8.03 -2.56 -11.93
C THR A 72 8.57 -2.69 -10.52
N ALA A 73 7.72 -2.56 -9.51
CA ALA A 73 8.08 -2.83 -8.12
C ALA A 73 7.09 -3.80 -7.45
N PRO A 74 7.59 -4.67 -6.56
CA PRO A 74 6.78 -5.67 -5.87
C PRO A 74 6.01 -5.10 -4.67
N VAL A 75 4.93 -5.80 -4.33
CA VAL A 75 4.31 -5.71 -3.00
C VAL A 75 5.15 -6.51 -2.00
N ASN A 76 5.20 -6.06 -0.73
CA ASN A 76 5.73 -6.84 0.38
C ASN A 76 4.68 -6.99 1.48
N ILE A 77 4.73 -8.10 2.21
CA ILE A 77 3.84 -8.38 3.35
C ILE A 77 4.68 -8.55 4.61
N ALA A 78 4.35 -7.79 5.65
CA ALA A 78 5.10 -7.80 6.90
C ALA A 78 4.81 -9.08 7.71
N VAL A 79 5.85 -9.77 8.15
CA VAL A 79 5.77 -10.90 9.09
C VAL A 79 6.19 -10.51 10.50
N VAL A 80 6.97 -9.42 10.64
CA VAL A 80 7.12 -8.65 11.86
C VAL A 80 6.61 -7.24 11.58
N LYS A 81 5.62 -6.78 12.33
CA LYS A 81 4.75 -5.67 11.90
C LYS A 81 5.35 -4.29 12.21
N TYR A 82 5.32 -3.43 11.20
CA TYR A 82 5.48 -1.98 11.39
C TYR A 82 4.14 -1.36 11.76
N TRP A 83 4.07 -0.75 12.94
CA TRP A 83 2.92 0.03 13.38
C TRP A 83 3.39 1.10 14.35
N GLY A 84 3.20 2.38 14.00
CA GLY A 84 3.53 3.52 14.86
C GLY A 84 4.83 4.21 14.46
N LYS A 85 4.82 5.54 14.43
CA LYS A 85 5.97 6.38 14.07
C LYS A 85 6.46 7.17 15.28
N ARG A 86 7.77 7.14 15.51
CA ARG A 86 8.44 8.06 16.44
C ARG A 86 8.61 9.45 15.82
N ASP A 87 8.76 9.51 14.49
CA ASP A 87 8.79 10.76 13.73
C ASP A 87 7.87 10.64 12.49
N PRO A 88 6.71 11.31 12.47
CA PRO A 88 5.79 11.31 11.34
C PRO A 88 6.31 12.03 10.09
N LYS A 89 7.16 13.04 10.25
CA LYS A 89 7.70 13.88 9.17
C LYS A 89 8.73 13.11 8.36
N LEU A 90 9.63 12.41 9.05
CA LEU A 90 10.68 11.58 8.43
C LEU A 90 10.26 10.12 8.19
N ASN A 91 9.03 9.76 8.60
CA ASN A 91 8.52 8.38 8.62
C ASN A 91 9.42 7.41 9.40
N LEU A 92 9.93 7.82 10.56
CA LEU A 92 10.76 6.95 11.40
C LEU A 92 9.87 6.07 12.28
N PRO A 93 10.08 4.75 12.31
CA PRO A 93 9.18 3.83 12.99
C PRO A 93 9.51 3.75 14.49
N THR A 94 8.55 3.32 15.28
CA THR A 94 8.77 3.01 16.71
C THR A 94 9.52 1.69 16.93
N ASN A 95 9.50 0.79 15.94
CA ASN A 95 10.18 -0.49 15.97
C ASN A 95 10.65 -0.91 14.56
N SER A 96 11.66 -1.79 14.49
CA SER A 96 12.04 -2.43 13.23
C SER A 96 10.94 -3.39 12.74
N SER A 97 10.94 -3.72 11.46
CA SER A 97 9.97 -4.66 10.86
C SER A 97 10.63 -5.56 9.84
N LEU A 98 10.01 -6.69 9.49
CA LEU A 98 10.51 -7.64 8.50
C LEU A 98 9.36 -8.09 7.61
N SER A 99 9.59 -8.14 6.29
CA SER A 99 8.60 -8.57 5.30
C SER A 99 9.15 -9.58 4.31
N VAL A 100 8.24 -10.33 3.69
CA VAL A 100 8.52 -11.11 2.49
C VAL A 100 8.04 -10.33 1.27
N THR A 101 8.93 -10.12 0.30
CA THR A 101 8.60 -9.54 -1.00
C THR A 101 7.88 -10.57 -1.86
N LEU A 102 6.76 -10.18 -2.47
CA LEU A 102 5.93 -11.07 -3.29
C LEU A 102 6.33 -10.98 -4.77
N SER A 103 6.05 -12.05 -5.52
CA SER A 103 6.35 -12.12 -6.95
C SER A 103 5.62 -11.07 -7.77
N GLN A 104 6.37 -10.34 -8.60
CA GLN A 104 5.85 -9.34 -9.54
C GLN A 104 5.08 -9.95 -10.70
N ALA A 105 5.21 -11.26 -10.92
CA ALA A 105 4.36 -11.98 -11.88
C ALA A 105 2.88 -11.92 -11.47
N ASP A 106 2.60 -11.84 -10.17
CA ASP A 106 1.25 -11.83 -9.62
C ASP A 106 0.83 -10.42 -9.20
N LEU A 107 1.69 -9.71 -8.48
CA LEU A 107 1.39 -8.40 -7.88
C LEU A 107 2.52 -7.40 -8.12
N ARG A 108 2.25 -6.38 -8.94
CA ARG A 108 3.21 -5.32 -9.25
C ARG A 108 2.56 -3.96 -9.44
N THR A 109 3.33 -2.92 -9.13
CA THR A 109 3.12 -1.56 -9.62
C THR A 109 4.08 -1.33 -10.78
N LEU A 110 3.58 -0.88 -11.92
CA LEU A 110 4.38 -0.35 -13.03
C LEU A 110 4.38 1.17 -12.95
N THR A 111 5.54 1.81 -12.98
CA THR A 111 5.66 3.26 -13.06
C THR A 111 6.64 3.64 -14.16
N THR A 112 6.20 4.55 -15.04
CA THR A 112 7.08 5.27 -15.95
C THR A 112 7.27 6.69 -15.44
N ALA A 113 8.52 7.09 -15.22
CA ALA A 113 8.89 8.46 -14.94
C ALA A 113 9.50 9.08 -16.20
N SER A 114 9.13 10.31 -16.53
CA SER A 114 9.74 11.07 -17.61
C SER A 114 10.00 12.52 -17.24
N CYS A 115 10.93 13.16 -17.93
CA CYS A 115 11.15 14.60 -17.85
C CYS A 115 11.54 15.17 -19.22
N ALA A 116 11.19 16.43 -19.43
CA ALA A 116 11.51 17.17 -20.65
C ALA A 116 11.45 18.67 -20.39
N ALA A 117 12.19 19.46 -21.18
CA ALA A 117 12.12 20.92 -21.13
C ALA A 117 10.75 21.47 -21.56
N SER A 118 9.99 20.73 -22.38
CA SER A 118 8.63 21.10 -22.82
C SER A 118 7.56 20.97 -21.74
N PHE A 119 7.85 20.36 -20.59
CA PHE A 119 6.86 20.14 -19.54
C PHE A 119 6.67 21.41 -18.70
N ALA A 120 6.07 22.44 -19.31
CA ALA A 120 5.88 23.76 -18.70
C ALA A 120 4.89 23.78 -17.53
N ASP A 121 3.97 22.80 -17.46
CA ASP A 121 2.92 22.75 -16.43
C ASP A 121 3.41 22.20 -15.07
N GLY A 122 4.70 21.88 -14.96
CA GLY A 122 5.31 21.34 -13.74
C GLY A 122 5.11 19.84 -13.55
N ASP A 123 5.39 19.38 -12.32
CA ASP A 123 5.34 17.97 -11.98
C ASP A 123 3.90 17.42 -12.02
N SER A 124 3.74 16.17 -12.44
CA SER A 124 2.44 15.49 -12.39
C SER A 124 2.58 13.98 -12.20
N LEU A 125 1.54 13.39 -11.59
CA LEU A 125 1.39 11.95 -11.44
C LEU A 125 -0.01 11.54 -11.86
N MET A 126 -0.11 10.58 -12.77
CA MET A 126 -1.35 9.86 -13.07
C MET A 126 -1.27 8.45 -12.49
N LEU A 127 -2.25 8.05 -11.69
CA LEU A 127 -2.34 6.74 -11.05
C LEU A 127 -3.61 6.02 -11.53
N ASN A 128 -3.45 4.89 -12.22
CA ASN A 128 -4.56 4.12 -12.81
C ASN A 128 -5.52 4.98 -13.66
N GLY A 129 -4.96 5.89 -14.47
CA GLY A 129 -5.73 6.77 -15.36
C GLY A 129 -6.27 8.04 -14.72
N GLU A 130 -6.13 8.24 -13.40
CA GLU A 130 -6.60 9.45 -12.71
C GLU A 130 -5.44 10.32 -12.23
N LEU A 131 -5.58 11.65 -12.36
CA LEU A 131 -4.59 12.58 -11.81
C LEU A 131 -4.55 12.47 -10.29
N SER A 132 -3.33 12.35 -9.76
CA SER A 132 -3.06 12.29 -8.32
C SER A 132 -2.50 13.60 -7.81
N ASP A 133 -2.95 14.01 -6.62
CA ASP A 133 -2.37 15.15 -5.92
C ASP A 133 -0.95 14.81 -5.44
N ILE A 134 0.03 15.57 -5.93
CA ILE A 134 1.45 15.45 -5.58
C ILE A 134 1.94 16.59 -4.68
N SER A 135 1.07 17.52 -4.29
CA SER A 135 1.44 18.66 -3.43
C SER A 135 1.76 18.22 -1.99
N GLY A 136 1.33 17.01 -1.61
CA GLY A 136 1.57 16.43 -0.29
C GLY A 136 3.06 16.24 0.03
N ALA A 137 3.42 16.51 1.29
CA ALA A 137 4.81 16.48 1.79
C ALA A 137 5.56 15.16 1.51
N ARG A 138 4.85 14.03 1.46
CA ARG A 138 5.43 12.70 1.20
C ARG A 138 6.02 12.59 -0.21
N THR A 139 5.26 12.98 -1.23
CA THR A 139 5.69 12.93 -2.64
C THR A 139 6.76 13.98 -2.89
N GLN A 140 6.55 15.20 -2.37
CA GLN A 140 7.52 16.29 -2.49
C GLN A 140 8.86 15.96 -1.82
N ALA A 141 8.86 15.23 -0.71
CA ALA A 141 10.10 14.73 -0.11
C ALA A 141 10.85 13.80 -1.07
N CYS A 142 10.19 12.81 -1.67
CA CYS A 142 10.84 11.94 -2.65
C CYS A 142 11.44 12.72 -3.82
N PHE A 143 10.68 13.64 -4.43
CA PHE A 143 11.16 14.42 -5.57
C PHE A 143 12.35 15.29 -5.21
N ARG A 144 12.30 15.98 -4.06
CA ARG A 144 13.40 16.81 -3.59
C ARG A 144 14.68 16.00 -3.39
N GLU A 145 14.61 14.87 -2.68
CA GLU A 145 15.80 14.05 -2.42
C GLU A 145 16.39 13.46 -3.71
N LEU A 146 15.57 12.99 -4.64
CA LEU A 146 16.04 12.42 -5.91
C LEU A 146 16.61 13.48 -6.84
N ARG A 147 15.99 14.67 -6.92
CA ARG A 147 16.53 15.81 -7.66
C ARG A 147 17.86 16.29 -7.09
N ALA A 148 17.99 16.35 -5.76
CA ALA A 148 19.24 16.75 -5.13
C ALA A 148 20.39 15.79 -5.48
N ARG A 149 20.13 14.47 -5.48
CA ARG A 149 21.12 13.46 -5.91
C ARG A 149 21.48 13.61 -7.38
N ARG A 150 20.49 13.80 -8.26
CA ARG A 150 20.75 14.05 -9.69
C ARG A 150 21.54 15.34 -9.92
N ALA A 151 21.19 16.43 -9.24
CA ALA A 151 21.88 17.71 -9.34
C ALA A 151 23.35 17.60 -8.91
N ALA A 152 23.66 16.78 -7.90
CA ALA A 152 25.03 16.50 -7.50
C ALA A 152 25.85 15.82 -8.62
N LEU A 153 25.25 14.85 -9.34
CA LEU A 153 25.90 14.23 -10.51
C LEU A 153 26.12 15.25 -11.63
N GLU A 154 25.11 16.07 -11.94
CA GLU A 154 25.18 17.10 -12.98
C GLU A 154 26.15 18.25 -12.66
N ALA A 155 26.45 18.47 -11.38
CA ALA A 155 27.46 19.41 -10.92
C ALA A 155 28.87 18.82 -11.02
N ALA A 156 29.02 17.52 -10.75
CA ALA A 156 30.28 16.80 -10.88
C ALA A 156 30.68 16.56 -12.35
N ASP A 157 29.71 16.34 -13.23
CA ASP A 157 29.92 16.18 -14.67
C ASP A 157 29.01 17.15 -15.47
N PRO A 158 29.56 18.29 -15.92
CA PRO A 158 28.83 19.28 -16.70
C PRO A 158 28.28 18.77 -18.04
N SER A 159 28.80 17.66 -18.58
CA SER A 159 28.34 17.07 -19.85
C SER A 159 26.98 16.37 -19.73
N LEU A 160 26.57 16.03 -18.50
CA LEU A 160 25.28 15.40 -18.25
C LEU A 160 24.12 16.37 -18.51
N PRO A 161 22.99 15.89 -19.09
CA PRO A 161 21.80 16.70 -19.26
C PRO A 161 21.24 17.13 -17.90
N LYS A 162 20.70 18.36 -17.83
CA LYS A 162 20.17 18.98 -16.59
C LYS A 162 18.75 18.51 -16.26
N LEU A 163 18.60 17.20 -16.08
CA LEU A 163 17.33 16.53 -15.79
C LEU A 163 16.76 16.92 -14.41
N SER A 164 17.62 17.26 -13.44
CA SER A 164 17.18 17.66 -12.08
C SER A 164 16.27 18.90 -12.07
N GLN A 165 16.42 19.78 -13.07
CA GLN A 165 15.68 21.03 -13.20
C GLN A 165 14.40 20.88 -14.03
N MET A 166 14.25 19.76 -14.74
CA MET A 166 13.08 19.50 -15.58
C MET A 166 11.91 19.02 -14.73
N ALA A 167 10.71 19.37 -15.16
CA ALA A 167 9.48 18.85 -14.58
C ALA A 167 9.36 17.34 -14.84
N LEU A 168 8.86 16.61 -13.84
CA LEU A 168 8.62 15.18 -13.88
C LEU A 168 7.16 14.89 -14.24
N LYS A 169 6.93 14.09 -15.28
CA LYS A 169 5.63 13.48 -15.55
C LYS A 169 5.72 11.99 -15.24
N LEU A 170 4.85 11.52 -14.35
CA LEU A 170 4.79 10.12 -13.97
C LEU A 170 3.44 9.52 -14.33
N VAL A 171 3.46 8.30 -14.85
CA VAL A 171 2.26 7.47 -15.00
C VAL A 171 2.52 6.16 -14.30
N SER A 172 1.59 5.76 -13.44
CA SER A 172 1.69 4.55 -12.64
C SER A 172 0.41 3.74 -12.69
N GLU A 173 0.54 2.42 -12.75
CA GLU A 173 -0.57 1.46 -12.78
C GLU A 173 -0.28 0.28 -11.86
N ASN A 174 -1.31 -0.25 -11.21
CA ASN A 174 -1.25 -1.48 -10.43
C ASN A 174 -2.03 -2.58 -11.16
N ASN A 175 -1.51 -3.80 -11.20
CA ASN A 175 -2.28 -4.96 -11.69
C ASN A 175 -3.20 -5.58 -10.61
N PHE A 176 -3.33 -4.90 -9.46
CA PHE A 176 -4.19 -5.29 -8.34
C PHE A 176 -5.01 -4.09 -7.85
N PRO A 177 -6.22 -4.31 -7.27
CA PRO A 177 -7.07 -3.20 -6.86
C PRO A 177 -6.41 -2.36 -5.77
N THR A 178 -6.29 -1.05 -5.99
CA THR A 178 -5.69 -0.08 -5.05
C THR A 178 -6.36 -0.11 -3.66
N ALA A 179 -7.66 -0.42 -3.60
CA ALA A 179 -8.44 -0.50 -2.37
C ALA A 179 -8.37 -1.86 -1.64
N ALA A 180 -7.77 -2.91 -2.23
CA ALA A 180 -7.76 -4.26 -1.67
C ALA A 180 -6.84 -4.45 -0.45
N GLY A 181 -6.34 -3.37 0.18
CA GLY A 181 -5.53 -3.49 1.39
C GLY A 181 -4.16 -4.18 1.24
N LEU A 182 -3.74 -4.53 0.01
CA LEU A 182 -2.48 -5.23 -0.30
C LEU A 182 -1.26 -4.31 -0.36
N ALA A 183 -1.12 -3.41 0.61
CA ALA A 183 0.00 -2.46 0.70
C ALA A 183 0.29 -1.66 -0.59
N SER A 184 -0.75 -1.28 -1.35
CA SER A 184 -0.61 -0.55 -2.64
C SER A 184 0.28 0.69 -2.57
N SER A 185 0.24 1.46 -1.47
CA SER A 185 1.12 2.63 -1.30
C SER A 185 2.60 2.26 -1.15
N ALA A 186 2.93 1.07 -0.62
CA ALA A 186 4.32 0.64 -0.49
C ALA A 186 4.94 0.34 -1.86
N ALA A 187 4.27 -0.49 -2.67
CA ALA A 187 4.71 -0.80 -4.03
C ALA A 187 4.72 0.46 -4.92
N GLY A 188 3.71 1.33 -4.80
CA GLY A 188 3.63 2.58 -5.55
C GLY A 188 4.81 3.53 -5.31
N PHE A 189 5.15 3.80 -4.04
CA PHE A 189 6.30 4.66 -3.74
C PHE A 189 7.64 4.00 -4.05
N ALA A 190 7.75 2.67 -3.93
CA ALA A 190 8.94 1.94 -4.36
C ALA A 190 9.15 2.04 -5.89
N ALA A 191 8.10 1.83 -6.68
CA ALA A 191 8.15 1.97 -8.14
C ALA A 191 8.46 3.41 -8.56
N LEU A 192 7.84 4.42 -7.92
CA LEU A 192 8.11 5.83 -8.17
C LEU A 192 9.58 6.17 -7.91
N VAL A 193 10.11 5.81 -6.75
CA VAL A 193 11.49 6.12 -6.38
C VAL A 193 12.47 5.43 -7.33
N GLN A 194 12.25 4.15 -7.62
CA GLN A 194 13.13 3.40 -8.52
C GLN A 194 13.03 3.89 -9.97
N ALA A 195 11.84 4.23 -10.47
CA ALA A 195 11.67 4.75 -11.83
C ALA A 195 12.38 6.11 -12.01
N ILE A 196 12.26 7.02 -11.04
CA ILE A 196 12.98 8.29 -11.06
C ILE A 196 14.49 8.07 -10.89
N ALA A 197 14.92 7.18 -10.01
CA ALA A 197 16.35 6.86 -9.86
C ALA A 197 16.95 6.30 -11.16
N ASN A 198 16.21 5.45 -11.87
CA ASN A 198 16.59 4.93 -13.18
C ASN A 198 16.60 6.02 -14.25
N LEU A 199 15.62 6.94 -14.25
CA LEU A 199 15.57 8.10 -15.16
C LEU A 199 16.77 9.03 -14.94
N TYR A 200 17.16 9.22 -13.69
CA TYR A 200 18.26 10.09 -13.29
C TYR A 200 19.62 9.39 -13.28
N GLU A 201 19.67 8.10 -13.62
CA GLU A 201 20.89 7.28 -13.63
C GLU A 201 21.66 7.37 -12.30
N LEU A 202 20.90 7.35 -11.19
CA LEU A 202 21.50 7.45 -9.86
C LEU A 202 22.32 6.19 -9.54
N PRO A 203 23.56 6.32 -9.05
CA PRO A 203 24.41 5.18 -8.68
C PRO A 203 24.05 4.58 -7.31
N ASP A 204 23.01 5.10 -6.65
CA ASP A 204 22.57 4.69 -5.34
C ASP A 204 22.19 3.21 -5.27
N SER A 205 22.67 2.53 -4.23
CA SER A 205 22.24 1.19 -3.88
C SER A 205 20.76 1.17 -3.47
N PRO A 206 20.09 -0.01 -3.52
CA PRO A 206 18.72 -0.14 -3.02
C PRO A 206 18.55 0.31 -1.56
N SER A 207 19.57 0.12 -0.72
CA SER A 207 19.56 0.59 0.67
C SER A 207 19.52 2.12 0.75
N GLN A 208 20.33 2.82 -0.05
CA GLN A 208 20.35 4.29 -0.09
C GLN A 208 19.07 4.88 -0.69
N LEU A 209 18.48 4.23 -1.69
CA LEU A 209 17.17 4.60 -2.24
C LEU A 209 16.04 4.34 -1.23
N SER A 210 16.21 3.37 -0.32
CA SER A 210 15.20 3.02 0.67
C SER A 210 14.94 4.15 1.68
N LEU A 211 15.94 5.01 1.92
CA LEU A 211 15.81 6.23 2.72
C LEU A 211 14.81 7.21 2.09
N VAL A 212 14.81 7.32 0.76
CA VAL A 212 13.87 8.16 0.02
C VAL A 212 12.48 7.53 0.02
N ALA A 213 12.40 6.24 -0.33
CA ALA A 213 11.14 5.50 -0.36
C ALA A 213 10.43 5.53 1.00
N ARG A 214 11.17 5.47 2.12
CA ARG A 214 10.65 5.61 3.48
C ARG A 214 9.90 6.93 3.68
N GLN A 215 10.47 8.06 3.24
CA GLN A 215 9.83 9.38 3.38
C GLN A 215 8.53 9.47 2.55
N GLY A 216 8.50 8.80 1.40
CA GLY A 216 7.29 8.64 0.60
C GLY A 216 6.25 7.77 1.29
N SER A 217 6.60 6.57 1.73
CA SER A 217 5.74 5.66 2.50
C SER A 217 6.63 4.73 3.30
N GLY A 218 6.54 4.74 4.63
CA GLY A 218 7.48 4.01 5.51
C GLY A 218 7.81 2.59 5.03
N SER A 219 6.80 1.76 4.79
CA SER A 219 6.98 0.37 4.34
C SER A 219 7.41 0.20 2.87
N ALA A 220 7.43 1.26 2.05
CA ALA A 220 7.95 1.21 0.68
C ALA A 220 9.45 0.93 0.64
N CYS A 221 10.20 1.31 1.69
CA CYS A 221 11.63 1.05 1.77
C CYS A 221 11.94 -0.46 1.60
N ARG A 222 11.11 -1.33 2.16
CA ARG A 222 11.29 -2.79 2.05
C ARG A 222 11.01 -3.34 0.66
N SER A 223 10.20 -2.65 -0.15
CA SER A 223 9.91 -3.03 -1.54
C SER A 223 11.03 -2.67 -2.52
N LEU A 224 12.15 -2.09 -2.06
CA LEU A 224 13.34 -1.91 -2.90
C LEU A 224 14.24 -3.16 -2.97
N PHE A 225 13.90 -4.21 -2.24
CA PHE A 225 14.61 -5.48 -2.25
C PHE A 225 13.66 -6.65 -2.52
N GLY A 226 14.21 -7.72 -3.10
CA GLY A 226 13.57 -9.04 -3.18
C GLY A 226 13.75 -9.86 -1.91
N GLY A 227 13.07 -10.99 -1.83
CA GLY A 227 13.25 -11.97 -0.76
C GLY A 227 12.70 -11.52 0.60
N TYR A 228 13.57 -11.52 1.60
CA TYR A 228 13.24 -11.28 3.01
C TYR A 228 13.95 -10.01 3.46
N VAL A 229 13.17 -9.00 3.81
CA VAL A 229 13.66 -7.63 3.92
C VAL A 229 13.30 -7.05 5.27
N ALA A 230 14.31 -6.61 6.01
CA ALA A 230 14.13 -5.85 7.24
C ALA A 230 14.04 -4.36 6.91
N TRP A 231 13.23 -3.62 7.67
CA TRP A 231 13.38 -2.18 7.84
C TRP A 231 13.94 -1.96 9.24
N ARG A 232 15.19 -1.51 9.30
CA ARG A 232 15.88 -1.13 10.53
C ARG A 232 15.33 0.21 11.01
N MET A 233 14.92 0.27 12.28
CA MET A 233 14.31 1.50 12.81
C MET A 233 15.28 2.67 12.90
N GLY A 234 16.59 2.39 13.01
CA GLY A 234 17.62 3.40 13.28
C GLY A 234 17.49 4.06 14.67
N ASP A 235 18.56 4.68 15.12
CA ASP A 235 18.66 5.46 16.35
C ASP A 235 18.91 6.96 16.12
N LYS A 236 19.32 7.35 14.91
CA LYS A 236 19.59 8.76 14.59
C LYS A 236 18.31 9.56 14.37
N GLU A 237 18.32 10.81 14.85
CA GLU A 237 17.19 11.75 14.72
C GLU A 237 16.98 12.20 13.27
N ASP A 238 18.05 12.30 12.48
CA ASP A 238 17.98 12.62 11.05
C ASP A 238 17.46 11.45 10.20
N GLY A 239 17.35 10.26 10.79
CA GLY A 239 16.91 9.04 10.14
C GLY A 239 17.86 8.50 9.08
N SER A 240 19.12 8.94 9.05
CA SER A 240 20.11 8.50 8.06
C SER A 240 20.43 7.00 8.15
N ASP A 241 20.10 6.36 9.27
CA ASP A 241 20.31 4.94 9.54
C ASP A 241 19.00 4.10 9.56
N SER A 242 17.85 4.74 9.40
CA SER A 242 16.54 4.06 9.31
C SER A 242 16.28 3.60 7.87
N MET A 243 16.94 2.53 7.44
CA MET A 243 16.90 2.02 6.06
C MET A 243 16.43 0.56 5.96
N ALA A 244 16.09 0.14 4.75
CA ALA A 244 15.85 -1.27 4.45
C ALA A 244 17.16 -2.04 4.31
N ASP A 245 17.13 -3.29 4.73
CA ASP A 245 18.27 -4.20 4.81
C ASP A 245 17.85 -5.60 4.33
N LEU A 246 18.69 -6.23 3.51
CA LEU A 246 18.41 -7.54 2.93
C LEU A 246 18.78 -8.64 3.92
N VAL A 247 17.78 -9.30 4.50
CA VAL A 247 18.01 -10.44 5.41
C VAL A 247 18.42 -11.68 4.62
N ALA A 248 17.71 -11.95 3.53
CA ALA A 248 18.03 -13.02 2.60
C ALA A 248 17.39 -12.78 1.22
N PRO A 249 18.07 -13.09 0.11
CA PRO A 249 17.48 -12.99 -1.24
C PRO A 249 16.36 -14.02 -1.43
N ALA A 250 15.50 -13.85 -2.45
CA ALA A 250 14.43 -14.81 -2.74
C ALA A 250 14.97 -16.23 -3.01
N SER A 251 16.13 -16.31 -3.68
CA SER A 251 16.87 -17.56 -3.93
C SER A 251 17.32 -18.30 -2.68
N HIS A 252 17.39 -17.62 -1.52
CA HIS A 252 17.74 -18.28 -0.26
C HIS A 252 16.63 -19.22 0.21
N TRP A 253 15.36 -18.89 0.00
CA TRP A 253 14.27 -19.77 0.42
C TRP A 253 13.12 -19.70 -0.61
N PRO A 254 13.35 -20.27 -1.81
CA PRO A 254 12.51 -20.05 -2.99
C PRO A 254 11.19 -20.83 -2.93
N ASN A 255 11.07 -21.82 -2.05
CA ASN A 255 9.85 -22.62 -1.87
C ASN A 255 8.77 -21.89 -1.06
N MET A 256 9.04 -20.70 -0.52
CA MET A 256 8.04 -19.92 0.20
C MET A 256 6.91 -19.47 -0.76
N ARG A 257 5.67 -19.76 -0.38
CA ARG A 257 4.44 -19.42 -1.09
C ARG A 257 3.51 -18.59 -0.21
N ALA A 258 2.59 -17.87 -0.83
CA ALA A 258 1.55 -17.13 -0.15
C ALA A 258 0.21 -17.25 -0.87
N LEU A 259 -0.85 -17.54 -0.12
CA LEU A 259 -2.24 -17.46 -0.56
C LEU A 259 -2.88 -16.24 0.10
N ILE A 260 -3.39 -15.31 -0.70
CA ILE A 260 -4.11 -14.14 -0.20
C ILE A 260 -5.60 -14.40 -0.35
N LEU A 261 -6.33 -14.39 0.76
CA LEU A 261 -7.78 -14.44 0.79
C LEU A 261 -8.33 -13.01 0.80
N VAL A 262 -8.93 -12.58 -0.32
CA VAL A 262 -9.49 -11.24 -0.45
C VAL A 262 -10.92 -11.23 0.09
N VAL A 263 -11.06 -10.75 1.32
CA VAL A 263 -12.31 -10.70 2.10
C VAL A 263 -13.14 -9.47 1.74
N SER A 264 -12.49 -8.32 1.57
CA SER A 264 -13.17 -7.10 1.14
C SER A 264 -12.25 -6.20 0.34
N ALA A 265 -12.80 -5.62 -0.72
CA ALA A 265 -12.18 -4.52 -1.46
C ALA A 265 -12.70 -3.15 -1.01
N ALA A 266 -13.54 -3.09 0.04
CA ALA A 266 -14.10 -1.85 0.52
C ALA A 266 -13.03 -0.95 1.17
N LYS A 267 -13.21 0.37 1.05
CA LYS A 267 -12.30 1.35 1.62
C LYS A 267 -12.20 1.17 3.14
N LYS A 268 -10.98 1.22 3.66
CA LYS A 268 -10.70 1.09 5.10
C LYS A 268 -11.46 2.17 5.88
N GLY A 269 -12.10 1.80 6.98
CA GLY A 269 -12.73 2.75 7.90
C GLY A 269 -11.71 3.70 8.54
N VAL A 270 -10.58 3.16 9.02
CA VAL A 270 -9.47 3.92 9.60
C VAL A 270 -8.20 3.72 8.77
N SER A 271 -7.60 4.81 8.29
CA SER A 271 -6.33 4.75 7.56
C SER A 271 -5.20 4.23 8.44
N SER A 272 -4.20 3.56 7.85
CA SER A 272 -3.05 3.06 8.62
C SER A 272 -2.28 4.21 9.30
N THR A 273 -2.12 5.36 8.65
CA THR A 273 -1.39 6.52 9.22
C THR A 273 -2.09 7.08 10.45
N SER A 274 -3.40 7.33 10.38
CA SER A 274 -4.16 7.84 11.52
C SER A 274 -4.26 6.79 12.63
N GLY A 275 -4.53 5.53 12.26
CA GLY A 275 -4.67 4.45 13.22
C GLY A 275 -3.39 4.20 14.01
N MET A 276 -2.23 4.20 13.35
CA MET A 276 -0.99 3.89 14.03
C MET A 276 -0.54 4.97 15.01
N GLN A 277 -0.78 6.24 14.70
CA GLN A 277 -0.48 7.32 15.66
C GLN A 277 -1.49 7.34 16.81
N GLN A 278 -2.75 6.97 16.57
CA GLN A 278 -3.71 6.80 17.66
C GLN A 278 -3.30 5.67 18.61
N THR A 279 -2.81 4.54 18.08
CA THR A 279 -2.27 3.45 18.89
C THR A 279 -1.08 3.91 19.72
N VAL A 280 -0.12 4.62 19.12
CA VAL A 280 1.04 5.20 19.84
C VAL A 280 0.57 6.08 21.00
N ALA A 281 -0.48 6.89 20.79
CA ALA A 281 -0.96 7.85 21.76
C ALA A 281 -1.80 7.23 22.90
N THR A 282 -2.47 6.10 22.68
CA THR A 282 -3.56 5.66 23.58
C THR A 282 -3.50 4.20 24.03
N SER A 283 -2.77 3.32 23.35
CA SER A 283 -2.71 1.91 23.74
C SER A 283 -1.72 1.69 24.88
N GLY A 284 -2.20 1.14 26.00
CA GLY A 284 -1.38 0.73 27.13
C GLY A 284 -0.50 -0.49 26.84
N LEU A 285 -0.92 -1.37 25.93
CA LEU A 285 -0.15 -2.55 25.51
C LEU A 285 1.02 -2.21 24.58
N PHE A 286 0.93 -1.09 23.85
CA PHE A 286 1.83 -0.80 22.75
C PHE A 286 3.28 -0.56 23.18
N GLN A 287 3.51 0.04 24.36
CA GLN A 287 4.87 0.26 24.88
C GLN A 287 5.61 -1.05 25.15
N GLN A 288 4.93 -2.05 25.72
CA GLN A 288 5.50 -3.37 25.94
C GLN A 288 5.82 -4.07 24.61
N ARG A 289 4.96 -3.87 23.61
CA ARG A 289 5.17 -4.41 22.26
C ARG A 289 6.46 -3.89 21.64
N ILE A 290 6.65 -2.57 21.57
CA ILE A 290 7.81 -1.97 20.88
C ILE A 290 9.12 -2.15 21.64
N SER A 291 9.08 -2.19 22.97
CA SER A 291 10.29 -2.27 23.81
C SER A 291 10.84 -3.68 23.94
N ASN A 292 9.97 -4.69 24.04
CA ASN A 292 10.37 -6.05 24.43
C ASN A 292 9.98 -7.12 23.41
N ILE A 293 8.77 -7.03 22.84
CA ILE A 293 8.23 -8.10 21.98
C ILE A 293 8.84 -8.02 20.58
N VAL A 294 8.79 -6.86 19.93
CA VAL A 294 9.26 -6.71 18.55
C VAL A 294 10.76 -6.97 18.41
N PRO A 295 11.66 -6.46 19.27
CA PRO A 295 13.10 -6.77 19.16
C PRO A 295 13.39 -8.28 19.22
N ALA A 296 12.74 -9.00 20.14
CA ALA A 296 12.88 -10.46 20.25
C ALA A 296 12.32 -11.19 19.01
N ASN A 297 11.18 -10.73 18.48
CA ASN A 297 10.58 -11.29 17.28
C ASN A 297 11.40 -11.01 16.01
N MET A 298 12.02 -9.84 15.89
CA MET A 298 12.97 -9.53 14.80
C MET A 298 14.14 -10.52 14.81
N ALA A 299 14.79 -10.69 15.97
CA ALA A 299 15.91 -11.64 16.10
C ALA A 299 15.49 -13.08 15.77
N SER A 300 14.35 -13.52 16.31
CA SER A 300 13.81 -14.87 16.07
C SER A 300 13.43 -15.09 14.61
N MET A 301 12.81 -14.09 13.96
CA MET A 301 12.41 -14.17 12.56
C MET A 301 13.62 -14.22 11.63
N GLU A 302 14.63 -13.38 11.86
CA GLU A 302 15.87 -13.41 11.06
C GLU A 302 16.58 -14.76 11.16
N GLN A 303 16.62 -15.36 12.36
CA GLN A 303 17.15 -16.71 12.56
C GLN A 303 16.32 -17.76 11.81
N ALA A 304 14.98 -17.70 11.90
CA ALA A 304 14.09 -18.61 11.20
C ALA A 304 14.27 -18.55 9.68
N VAL A 305 14.38 -17.33 9.11
CA VAL A 305 14.65 -17.13 7.68
C VAL A 305 16.01 -17.71 7.30
N LYS A 306 17.08 -17.42 8.06
CA LYS A 306 18.42 -17.94 7.78
C LYS A 306 18.47 -19.47 7.82
N ALA A 307 17.80 -20.08 8.79
CA ALA A 307 17.74 -21.53 8.98
C ALA A 307 16.72 -22.25 8.09
N ARG A 308 15.86 -21.51 7.36
CA ARG A 308 14.69 -22.04 6.65
C ARG A 308 13.75 -22.84 7.58
N ASP A 309 13.64 -22.40 8.83
CA ASP A 309 12.77 -23.01 9.83
C ASP A 309 11.35 -22.46 9.68
N PHE A 310 10.52 -23.19 8.92
CA PHE A 310 9.14 -22.78 8.67
C PHE A 310 8.29 -22.77 9.94
N ALA A 311 8.51 -23.71 10.86
CA ALA A 311 7.72 -23.78 12.09
C ALA A 311 7.96 -22.52 12.94
N LYS A 312 9.22 -22.10 13.09
CA LYS A 312 9.54 -20.87 13.82
C LYS A 312 9.10 -19.61 13.07
N PHE A 313 9.27 -19.57 11.75
CA PHE A 313 8.76 -18.48 10.91
C PHE A 313 7.24 -18.32 11.09
N ALA A 314 6.50 -19.42 11.06
CA ALA A 314 5.05 -19.45 11.20
C ALA A 314 4.60 -18.98 12.58
N GLU A 315 5.21 -19.48 13.65
CA GLU A 315 4.92 -19.08 15.02
C GLU A 315 5.07 -17.56 15.19
N VAL A 316 6.23 -17.01 14.79
CA VAL A 316 6.49 -15.57 14.95
C VAL A 316 5.52 -14.75 14.09
N THR A 317 5.26 -15.17 12.84
CA THR A 317 4.34 -14.47 11.92
C THR A 317 2.92 -14.36 12.49
N MET A 318 2.36 -15.47 12.99
CA MET A 318 1.00 -15.50 13.53
C MET A 318 0.90 -14.70 14.84
N ARG A 319 1.90 -14.85 15.73
CA ARG A 319 1.95 -14.08 16.99
C ARG A 319 2.13 -12.59 16.78
N GLU A 320 2.95 -12.17 15.82
CA GLU A 320 3.12 -10.77 15.45
C GLU A 320 1.85 -10.16 14.87
N SER A 321 1.16 -10.90 13.99
CA SER A 321 -0.14 -10.49 13.47
C SER A 321 -1.14 -10.27 14.60
N ASN A 322 -1.28 -11.24 15.52
CA ASN A 322 -2.20 -11.14 16.64
C ASN A 322 -1.82 -10.00 17.60
N SER A 323 -0.54 -9.84 17.92
CA SER A 323 -0.06 -8.78 18.82
C SER A 323 -0.27 -7.38 18.23
N PHE A 324 -0.09 -7.22 16.92
CA PHE A 324 -0.43 -5.98 16.22
C PHE A 324 -1.93 -5.64 16.36
N HIS A 325 -2.82 -6.57 16.02
CA HIS A 325 -4.26 -6.33 16.12
C HIS A 325 -4.75 -6.20 17.57
N ALA A 326 -4.08 -6.81 18.55
CA ALA A 326 -4.35 -6.58 19.97
C ALA A 326 -4.05 -5.13 20.38
N CYS A 327 -2.95 -4.54 19.92
CA CYS A 327 -2.66 -3.11 20.17
C CYS A 327 -3.68 -2.21 19.47
N CYS A 328 -4.17 -2.58 18.28
CA CYS A 328 -5.26 -1.87 17.62
C CYS A 328 -6.56 -1.93 18.43
N ALA A 329 -6.91 -3.09 19.01
CA ALA A 329 -8.09 -3.22 19.86
C ALA A 329 -7.96 -2.47 21.19
N ASP A 330 -6.74 -2.33 21.72
CA ASP A 330 -6.41 -1.57 22.93
C ASP A 330 -6.27 -0.04 22.70
N THR A 331 -6.29 0.40 21.43
CA THR A 331 -6.33 1.82 21.07
C THR A 331 -7.68 2.44 21.50
N TYR A 332 -7.73 3.74 21.81
CA TYR A 332 -8.98 4.43 22.11
C TYR A 332 -9.26 5.60 21.15
N PRO A 333 -10.39 5.62 20.41
CA PRO A 333 -11.35 4.53 20.22
C PRO A 333 -10.71 3.27 19.58
N PRO A 334 -11.28 2.07 19.80
CA PRO A 334 -10.69 0.82 19.32
C PRO A 334 -10.69 0.74 17.80
N ILE A 335 -9.63 0.14 17.27
CA ILE A 335 -9.47 -0.08 15.83
C ILE A 335 -9.65 -1.58 15.54
N PHE A 336 -10.67 -1.90 14.76
CA PHE A 336 -10.94 -3.26 14.30
C PHE A 336 -10.74 -3.37 12.80
N TYR A 337 -9.63 -4.00 12.41
CA TYR A 337 -9.33 -4.32 11.01
C TYR A 337 -9.83 -5.71 10.60
N MET A 338 -9.65 -6.70 11.47
CA MET A 338 -10.13 -8.06 11.28
C MET A 338 -11.64 -8.13 11.51
N ASN A 339 -12.34 -8.88 10.65
CA ASN A 339 -13.76 -9.19 10.79
C ASN A 339 -13.97 -10.69 11.06
N ASP A 340 -15.21 -11.16 11.01
CA ASP A 340 -15.51 -12.56 11.30
C ASP A 340 -14.97 -13.53 10.24
N VAL A 341 -14.84 -13.08 8.99
CA VAL A 341 -14.17 -13.86 7.92
C VAL A 341 -12.67 -13.98 8.21
N SER A 342 -12.03 -12.91 8.70
CA SER A 342 -10.63 -12.96 9.16
C SER A 342 -10.46 -13.99 10.28
N LYS A 343 -11.36 -14.00 11.28
CA LYS A 343 -11.34 -14.98 12.38
C LYS A 343 -11.58 -16.41 11.88
N ALA A 344 -12.46 -16.59 10.89
CA ALA A 344 -12.66 -17.90 10.25
C ALA A 344 -11.39 -18.37 9.54
N ALA A 345 -10.66 -17.48 8.85
CA ALA A 345 -9.38 -17.81 8.22
C ALA A 345 -8.30 -18.21 9.23
N ILE A 346 -8.24 -17.55 10.39
CA ILE A 346 -7.37 -17.97 11.51
C ILE A 346 -7.69 -19.41 11.93
N ARG A 347 -8.97 -19.70 12.21
CA ARG A 347 -9.40 -21.05 12.63
C ARG A 347 -9.13 -22.10 11.55
N ALA A 348 -9.26 -21.74 10.27
CA ALA A 348 -8.92 -22.62 9.16
C ALA A 348 -7.43 -22.99 9.17
N VAL A 349 -6.53 -22.02 9.30
CA VAL A 349 -5.07 -22.28 9.36
C VAL A 349 -4.69 -23.11 10.58
N GLU A 350 -5.26 -22.83 11.75
CA GLU A 350 -5.04 -23.65 12.95
C GLU A 350 -5.54 -25.10 12.74
N SER A 351 -6.71 -25.28 12.11
CA SER A 351 -7.24 -26.61 11.78
C SER A 351 -6.36 -27.36 10.79
N ILE A 352 -5.83 -26.67 9.77
CA ILE A 352 -4.88 -27.23 8.79
C ILE A 352 -3.62 -27.74 9.51
N ASN A 353 -3.00 -26.91 10.36
CA ASN A 353 -1.81 -27.28 11.12
C ASN A 353 -2.08 -28.46 12.08
N ALA A 354 -3.20 -28.43 12.80
CA ALA A 354 -3.57 -29.49 13.74
C ALA A 354 -3.77 -30.84 13.02
N LYS A 355 -4.47 -30.84 11.87
CA LYS A 355 -4.73 -32.07 11.10
C LYS A 355 -3.49 -32.58 10.36
N ALA A 356 -2.57 -31.70 9.99
CA ALA A 356 -1.28 -32.09 9.44
C ALA A 356 -0.31 -32.63 10.50
N GLY A 357 -0.59 -32.42 11.79
CA GLY A 357 0.28 -32.83 12.90
C GLY A 357 1.58 -32.02 13.03
N LYS A 358 1.74 -30.95 12.23
CA LYS A 358 2.89 -30.04 12.22
C LYS A 358 2.46 -28.67 11.64
N THR A 359 3.23 -27.63 11.92
CA THR A 359 2.98 -26.28 11.39
C THR A 359 3.39 -26.21 9.90
N ILE A 360 2.40 -26.15 9.01
CA ILE A 360 2.57 -26.08 7.54
C ILE A 360 1.99 -24.81 6.91
N ALA A 361 1.19 -24.06 7.66
CA ALA A 361 0.60 -22.80 7.23
C ALA A 361 0.71 -21.73 8.33
N ALA A 362 0.89 -20.48 7.92
CA ALA A 362 0.96 -19.33 8.80
C ALA A 362 0.11 -18.18 8.29
N TYR A 363 -0.85 -17.72 9.07
CA TYR A 363 -1.66 -16.56 8.69
C TYR A 363 -1.01 -15.24 9.14
N THR A 364 -1.30 -14.18 8.41
CA THR A 364 -0.99 -12.81 8.83
C THR A 364 -1.98 -11.81 8.24
N PHE A 365 -2.23 -10.74 8.99
CA PHE A 365 -3.16 -9.68 8.62
C PHE A 365 -2.50 -8.32 8.79
N ASP A 366 -2.66 -7.45 7.79
CA ASP A 366 -2.25 -6.04 7.88
C ASP A 366 -3.44 -5.19 8.34
N ALA A 367 -3.42 -3.88 8.04
CA ALA A 367 -4.50 -2.96 8.37
C ALA A 367 -5.73 -3.16 7.46
N GLY A 368 -6.37 -4.32 7.54
CA GLY A 368 -7.58 -4.71 6.83
C GLY A 368 -7.96 -6.18 7.09
N PRO A 369 -9.09 -6.65 6.55
CA PRO A 369 -9.61 -7.99 6.85
C PRO A 369 -8.97 -9.12 6.00
N ASN A 370 -8.18 -8.77 4.99
CA ASN A 370 -7.59 -9.76 4.07
C ASN A 370 -6.53 -10.59 4.77
N CYS A 371 -6.63 -11.91 4.59
CA CYS A 371 -5.70 -12.89 5.18
C CYS A 371 -4.61 -13.21 4.16
N VAL A 372 -3.35 -13.16 4.58
CA VAL A 372 -2.24 -13.77 3.83
C VAL A 372 -1.83 -15.04 4.57
N VAL A 373 -1.84 -16.16 3.86
CA VAL A 373 -1.44 -17.47 4.38
C VAL A 373 -0.13 -17.87 3.71
N TYR A 374 0.96 -17.89 4.48
CA TYR A 374 2.24 -18.45 4.06
C TYR A 374 2.26 -19.96 4.21
N TYR A 375 2.92 -20.64 3.28
CA TYR A 375 3.15 -22.08 3.28
C TYR A 375 4.37 -22.39 2.41
N LEU A 376 4.92 -23.60 2.52
CA LEU A 376 5.95 -24.08 1.59
C LEU A 376 5.32 -24.80 0.41
N ASP A 377 5.93 -24.72 -0.77
CA ASP A 377 5.41 -25.29 -2.02
C ASP A 377 5.04 -26.78 -1.92
N GLU A 378 5.84 -27.56 -1.20
CA GLU A 378 5.56 -28.97 -0.91
C GLU A 378 4.26 -29.21 -0.13
N GLU A 379 3.77 -28.22 0.62
CA GLU A 379 2.52 -28.26 1.38
C GLU A 379 1.33 -27.64 0.62
N ALA A 380 1.55 -27.16 -0.61
CA ALA A 380 0.52 -26.58 -1.45
C ALA A 380 -0.73 -27.47 -1.60
N PRO A 381 -0.60 -28.80 -1.81
CA PRO A 381 -1.77 -29.67 -1.94
C PRO A 381 -2.67 -29.65 -0.69
N THR A 382 -2.06 -29.65 0.49
CA THR A 382 -2.78 -29.66 1.77
C THR A 382 -3.44 -28.31 2.04
N VAL A 383 -2.67 -27.22 1.88
CA VAL A 383 -3.10 -25.86 2.21
C VAL A 383 -4.09 -25.31 1.18
N LEU A 384 -3.75 -25.33 -0.10
CA LEU A 384 -4.63 -24.82 -1.16
C LEU A 384 -5.88 -25.67 -1.30
N GLY A 385 -5.75 -26.99 -1.18
CA GLY A 385 -6.89 -27.91 -1.23
C GLY A 385 -7.94 -27.59 -0.16
N ALA A 386 -7.51 -27.39 1.10
CA ALA A 386 -8.42 -27.07 2.22
C ALA A 386 -9.23 -25.79 2.00
N PHE A 387 -8.64 -24.77 1.36
CA PHE A 387 -9.36 -23.54 1.00
C PHE A 387 -10.19 -23.70 -0.27
N SER A 388 -9.67 -24.34 -1.32
CA SER A 388 -10.36 -24.49 -2.61
C SER A 388 -11.63 -25.35 -2.50
N ASP A 389 -11.60 -26.40 -1.67
CA ASP A 389 -12.75 -27.27 -1.38
C ASP A 389 -13.93 -26.51 -0.76
N VAL A 390 -13.63 -25.44 -0.01
CA VAL A 390 -14.63 -24.63 0.71
C VAL A 390 -15.14 -23.46 -0.11
N LEU A 391 -14.22 -22.74 -0.76
CA LEU A 391 -14.52 -21.50 -1.49
C LEU A 391 -15.31 -21.75 -2.79
N GLY A 392 -15.23 -22.96 -3.34
CA GLY A 392 -15.99 -23.38 -4.51
C GLY A 392 -15.51 -22.73 -5.81
N SER A 393 -16.12 -23.13 -6.94
CA SER A 393 -15.71 -22.73 -8.29
C SER A 393 -15.99 -21.27 -8.66
N GLY A 394 -16.80 -20.55 -7.86
CA GLY A 394 -17.14 -19.15 -8.11
C GLY A 394 -16.05 -18.15 -7.71
N VAL A 395 -15.09 -18.57 -6.86
CA VAL A 395 -13.98 -17.71 -6.42
C VAL A 395 -12.84 -17.77 -7.43
N THR A 396 -12.48 -16.62 -7.99
CA THR A 396 -11.44 -16.49 -9.03
C THR A 396 -10.04 -16.34 -8.44
N GLY A 397 -9.02 -16.47 -9.29
CA GLY A 397 -7.62 -16.16 -8.97
C GLY A 397 -6.77 -17.35 -8.49
N TRP A 398 -7.34 -18.56 -8.51
CA TRP A 398 -6.57 -19.80 -8.43
C TRP A 398 -5.68 -19.97 -9.66
N LYS A 399 -4.44 -20.42 -9.48
CA LYS A 399 -3.56 -20.83 -10.58
C LYS A 399 -3.95 -22.22 -11.10
N GLU A 400 -3.61 -22.53 -12.35
CA GLU A 400 -3.80 -23.87 -12.90
C GLU A 400 -3.18 -24.93 -11.98
N GLY A 401 -3.90 -26.03 -11.75
CA GLY A 401 -3.49 -27.09 -10.82
C GLY A 401 -3.58 -26.73 -9.32
N SER A 402 -3.96 -25.50 -8.96
CA SER A 402 -4.18 -25.10 -7.55
C SER A 402 -5.63 -25.27 -7.09
N ALA A 403 -6.60 -25.25 -8.02
CA ALA A 403 -8.01 -25.49 -7.73
C ALA A 403 -8.35 -26.99 -7.89
N GLY A 404 -9.05 -27.56 -6.91
CA GLY A 404 -9.49 -28.96 -6.96
C GLY A 404 -8.46 -29.98 -6.51
N VAL A 405 -7.37 -29.53 -5.87
CA VAL A 405 -6.46 -30.44 -5.17
C VAL A 405 -7.19 -30.99 -3.95
N LYS A 406 -7.49 -32.29 -3.95
CA LYS A 406 -8.17 -32.92 -2.81
C LYS A 406 -7.26 -32.87 -1.59
N SER A 407 -7.62 -32.05 -0.60
CA SER A 407 -6.94 -32.07 0.69
C SER A 407 -7.51 -33.19 1.57
N SER A 408 -6.64 -33.81 2.36
CA SER A 408 -7.09 -34.67 3.47
C SER A 408 -7.72 -33.86 4.61
N VAL A 409 -7.48 -32.55 4.64
CA VAL A 409 -7.98 -31.62 5.65
C VAL A 409 -9.33 -31.07 5.23
N LYS A 410 -10.40 -31.53 5.88
CA LYS A 410 -11.73 -30.92 5.77
C LYS A 410 -11.94 -29.85 6.83
N LEU A 411 -12.28 -28.62 6.46
CA LEU A 411 -12.64 -27.58 7.42
C LEU A 411 -14.02 -27.86 8.02
N GLU A 412 -14.25 -27.43 9.26
CA GLU A 412 -15.56 -27.53 9.91
C GLU A 412 -16.59 -26.67 9.18
N ASP A 413 -17.85 -27.14 9.10
CA ASP A 413 -18.91 -26.52 8.29
C ASP A 413 -19.13 -25.04 8.61
N GLY A 414 -19.06 -24.66 9.90
CA GLY A 414 -19.20 -23.27 10.33
C GLY A 414 -18.08 -22.36 9.82
N ILE A 415 -16.84 -22.84 9.83
CA ILE A 415 -15.69 -22.11 9.25
C ILE A 415 -15.87 -22.03 7.72
N ALA A 416 -16.28 -23.14 7.12
CA ALA A 416 -16.43 -23.25 5.69
C ALA A 416 -17.48 -22.28 5.12
N SER A 417 -18.66 -22.18 5.75
CA SER A 417 -19.73 -21.26 5.31
C SER A 417 -19.26 -19.81 5.33
N VAL A 418 -18.65 -19.37 6.44
CA VAL A 418 -18.19 -17.98 6.61
C VAL A 418 -17.13 -17.62 5.58
N LEU A 419 -16.18 -18.52 5.29
CA LEU A 419 -15.16 -18.27 4.27
C LEU A 419 -15.77 -18.19 2.86
N ARG A 420 -16.70 -19.09 2.52
CA ARG A 420 -17.36 -19.11 1.22
C ARG A 420 -18.16 -17.84 0.94
N GLU A 421 -18.87 -17.33 1.94
CA GLU A 421 -19.66 -16.11 1.83
C GLU A 421 -18.78 -14.84 1.85
N GLY A 422 -17.62 -14.92 2.52
CA GLY A 422 -16.80 -13.77 2.83
C GLY A 422 -15.61 -13.52 1.90
N VAL A 423 -15.10 -14.52 1.17
CA VAL A 423 -13.92 -14.38 0.30
C VAL A 423 -14.36 -14.20 -1.15
N SER A 424 -14.07 -13.01 -1.71
CA SER A 424 -14.44 -12.65 -3.09
C SER A 424 -13.48 -13.17 -4.17
N ARG A 425 -12.21 -13.36 -3.80
CA ARG A 425 -11.11 -13.71 -4.71
C ARG A 425 -9.94 -14.27 -3.91
N VAL A 426 -9.13 -15.10 -4.55
CA VAL A 426 -7.80 -15.44 -4.04
C VAL A 426 -6.69 -14.92 -4.93
N ILE A 427 -5.49 -14.79 -4.38
CA ILE A 427 -4.26 -14.55 -5.14
C ILE A 427 -3.23 -15.55 -4.65
N VAL A 428 -2.77 -16.44 -5.53
CA VAL A 428 -1.72 -17.43 -5.24
C VAL A 428 -0.40 -16.89 -5.76
N THR A 429 0.58 -16.69 -4.87
CA THR A 429 1.88 -16.11 -5.21
C THR A 429 3.02 -16.77 -4.45
N SER A 430 4.24 -16.27 -4.66
CA SER A 430 5.48 -16.75 -4.06
C SER A 430 6.32 -15.59 -3.53
N VAL A 431 7.39 -15.93 -2.81
CA VAL A 431 8.51 -14.98 -2.64
C VAL A 431 9.02 -14.53 -4.02
N GLY A 432 9.44 -13.27 -4.12
CA GLY A 432 9.81 -12.63 -5.38
C GLY A 432 11.00 -11.69 -5.28
N GLU A 433 11.44 -11.24 -6.46
CA GLU A 433 12.57 -10.31 -6.62
C GLU A 433 12.17 -8.85 -6.41
N GLY A 434 13.19 -8.01 -6.19
CA GLY A 434 13.06 -6.54 -6.03
C GLY A 434 12.69 -5.83 -7.33
N PRO A 435 12.63 -4.49 -7.33
CA PRO A 435 12.23 -3.71 -8.50
C PRO A 435 13.03 -4.04 -9.76
N LEU A 436 12.36 -4.06 -10.92
CA LEU A 436 12.96 -4.39 -12.22
C LEU A 436 12.75 -3.24 -13.20
N LYS A 437 13.82 -2.83 -13.89
CA LYS A 437 13.71 -1.96 -15.06
C LYS A 437 13.00 -2.72 -16.18
N THR A 438 12.13 -2.04 -16.92
CA THR A 438 11.37 -2.63 -18.04
C THR A 438 11.31 -1.67 -19.23
N GLU A 439 11.15 -2.25 -20.42
CA GLU A 439 10.87 -1.51 -21.67
C GLU A 439 9.35 -1.35 -21.91
N GLU A 440 8.52 -1.79 -20.97
CA GLU A 440 7.10 -1.50 -20.93
C GLU A 440 6.87 -0.06 -20.45
N TYR A 441 6.54 0.87 -21.35
CA TYR A 441 6.32 2.29 -21.02
C TYR A 441 4.82 2.66 -20.93
N LEU A 442 4.50 3.49 -19.94
CA LEU A 442 3.20 4.14 -19.76
C LEU A 442 3.18 5.59 -20.31
N ILE A 443 4.33 6.10 -20.75
CA ILE A 443 4.49 7.41 -21.38
C ILE A 443 5.22 7.22 -22.72
N GLY A 444 4.64 7.75 -23.79
CA GLY A 444 5.21 7.76 -25.14
C GLY A 444 6.44 8.64 -25.28
N GLU A 445 7.11 8.56 -26.43
CA GLU A 445 8.25 9.45 -26.75
C GLU A 445 7.82 10.90 -26.94
N ASP A 446 6.52 11.11 -27.21
CA ASP A 446 5.86 12.41 -27.26
C ASP A 446 5.55 12.98 -25.85
N GLY A 447 5.89 12.26 -24.78
CA GLY A 447 5.65 12.67 -23.40
C GLY A 447 4.19 12.56 -22.96
N ARG A 448 3.33 11.89 -23.73
CA ARG A 448 1.91 11.69 -23.40
C ARG A 448 1.68 10.28 -22.84
N PRO A 449 0.67 10.08 -21.96
CA PRO A 449 0.31 8.75 -21.51
C PRO A 449 -0.07 7.85 -22.69
N VAL A 450 0.43 6.61 -22.69
CA VAL A 450 0.05 5.60 -23.69
C VAL A 450 -1.39 5.17 -23.41
N ARG A 451 -2.26 5.23 -24.42
CA ARG A 451 -3.59 4.61 -24.33
C ARG A 451 -3.41 3.10 -24.47
N ARG A 452 -3.87 2.35 -23.46
CA ARG A 452 -3.83 0.89 -23.42
C ARG A 452 -5.21 0.29 -23.42
#